data_AF-A0ABD0QVE1-F1
#
_entry.id   AF-A0ABD0QVE1-F1
#
_cell.length_a   1.000
_cell.length_b   1.000
_cell.length_c   1.000
_cell.angle_alpha   90.00
_cell.angle_beta   90.00
_cell.angle_gamma   90.00
#
_symmetry.space_group_name_H-M   'P 1'
#
loop_
_entity.id
_entity.type
_entity.pdbx_description
1 polymer ?
#
loop_
_entity_poly.entity_id
_entity_poly.type
_entity_poly.pdbx_seq_one_letter_code
_entity_poly.pdbx_strand_id
1 'polypeptide(L)' 'MNYVGQLAETVFVTVKELYRGLNPATLTGGIDVIVVRQPDGSYQCSPFHVRFGKLGVLRSKEKVV' A
#
# COMPACT_ATOMS: atom_id res chain seq x y z
N MET A 1 -18.93 -8.09 -34.34
CA MET A 1 -17.72 -8.32 -33.53
C MET A 1 -17.43 -7.05 -32.73
N ASN A 2 -17.87 -6.98 -31.46
CA ASN A 2 -17.68 -5.81 -30.58
C ASN A 2 -16.77 -6.12 -29.37
N TYR A 3 -15.90 -7.12 -29.50
CA TYR A 3 -15.01 -7.57 -28.43
C TYR A 3 -14.10 -6.44 -27.92
N VAL A 4 -13.59 -5.60 -28.82
CA VAL A 4 -12.74 -4.46 -28.45
C VAL A 4 -13.51 -3.42 -27.64
N GLY A 5 -14.77 -3.15 -28.01
CA GLY A 5 -15.63 -2.21 -27.28
C GLY A 5 -15.99 -2.71 -25.88
N GLN A 6 -16.36 -3.99 -25.75
CA GLN A 6 -16.64 -4.61 -24.45
C GLN A 6 -15.40 -4.64 -23.54
N LEU A 7 -14.21 -4.89 -24.12
CA LEU A 7 -12.96 -4.94 -23.36
C LEU A 7 -12.55 -3.54 -22.88
N ALA A 8 -12.70 -2.52 -23.73
CA ALA A 8 -12.45 -1.12 -23.35
C ALA A 8 -13.40 -0.65 -22.24
N GLU A 9 -14.68 -0.97 -22.34
CA GLU A 9 -15.68 -0.62 -21.32
C GLU A 9 -15.38 -1.28 -19.97
N THR A 10 -15.02 -2.57 -19.99
CA THR A 10 -14.63 -3.31 -18.78
C THR A 10 -13.42 -2.67 -18.09
N VAL A 11 -12.36 -2.36 -18.84
CA VAL A 11 -11.16 -1.71 -18.30
C VAL A 11 -11.50 -0.34 -17.71
N PHE A 12 -12.35 0.44 -18.39
CA PHE A 12 -12.74 1.77 -17.94
C PHE A 12 -13.52 1.73 -16.61
N VAL A 13 -14.43 0.78 -16.46
CA VAL A 13 -15.17 0.55 -15.21
C VAL A 13 -14.22 0.17 -14.08
N THR A 14 -13.29 -0.77 -14.32
CA THR A 14 -12.31 -1.21 -13.31
C THR A 14 -11.42 -0.06 -12.83
N VAL A 15 -10.91 0.79 -13.73
CA VAL A 15 -10.08 1.95 -13.35
C VAL A 15 -10.89 2.97 -12.54
N LYS A 16 -12.14 3.21 -12.91
CA LYS A 16 -13.03 4.14 -12.21
C LYS A 16 -13.38 3.66 -10.81
N GLU A 17 -13.63 2.36 -10.64
CA GLU A 17 -13.84 1.74 -9.33
C GLU A 17 -12.57 1.75 -8.48
N LEU A 18 -11.41 1.50 -9.09
CA LEU A 18 -10.12 1.65 -8.41
C LEU A 18 -10.00 3.06 -7.85
N TYR A 19 -10.12 4.10 -8.68
CA TYR A 19 -10.03 5.50 -8.29
C TYR A 19 -11.03 5.91 -7.20
N ARG A 20 -12.27 5.42 -7.27
CA ARG A 20 -13.30 5.71 -6.25
C ARG A 20 -13.03 5.01 -4.91
N GLY A 21 -12.35 3.87 -4.93
CA GLY A 21 -11.98 3.11 -3.72
C GLY A 21 -10.64 3.53 -3.10
N LEU A 22 -9.89 4.44 -3.72
CA LEU A 22 -8.64 4.97 -3.18
C LEU A 22 -8.95 6.04 -2.12
N ASN A 23 -9.13 5.63 -0.87
CA ASN A 23 -8.95 6.56 0.25
C ASN A 23 -7.45 6.85 0.38
N PRO A 24 -6.97 8.11 0.25
CA PRO A 24 -5.56 8.44 0.39
C PRO A 24 -4.93 7.91 1.68
N ALA A 25 -5.71 7.87 2.78
CA ALA A 25 -5.28 7.36 4.08
C ALA A 25 -5.03 5.84 4.12
N THR A 26 -5.40 5.09 3.07
CA THR A 26 -5.21 3.64 2.98
C THR A 26 -4.27 3.22 1.84
N LEU A 27 -3.66 4.18 1.13
CA LEU A 27 -2.76 3.92 0.00
C LEU A 27 -1.38 3.44 0.43
N THR A 28 -0.86 3.96 1.54
CA THR A 28 0.37 3.59 2.23
C THR A 28 0.34 4.23 3.62
N GLY A 29 1.06 3.69 4.60
CA GLY A 29 1.19 4.37 5.89
C GLY A 29 2.24 3.76 6.80
N GLY A 30 2.66 4.55 7.77
CA GLY A 30 3.50 4.14 8.90
C GLY A 30 3.11 4.99 10.10
N ILE A 31 3.30 4.45 11.31
CA ILE A 31 3.19 5.25 12.54
C ILE A 31 4.59 5.66 13.00
N ASP A 32 4.65 6.73 13.81
CA ASP A 32 5.89 7.16 14.43
C ASP A 32 6.46 6.05 15.32
N VAL A 33 7.79 5.88 15.26
CA VAL A 33 8.53 4.94 16.10
C VAL A 33 9.37 5.74 17.09
N ILE A 34 9.22 5.42 18.37
CA ILE A 34 10.05 6.00 19.43
C ILE A 34 11.19 5.04 19.71
N VAL A 35 12.42 5.56 19.79
CA VAL A 35 13.63 4.79 20.09
C VAL A 35 14.27 5.34 21.37
N VAL A 36 14.66 4.45 22.27
CA VAL A 36 15.31 4.79 23.54
C VAL A 36 16.61 4.01 23.67
N ARG A 37 17.70 4.72 23.99
CA ARG A 37 19.00 4.11 24.33
C ARG A 37 18.98 3.64 25.78
N GLN A 38 19.32 2.38 26.00
CA GLN A 38 19.40 1.75 27.32
C GLN A 38 20.76 2.02 27.99
N PRO A 39 20.89 1.84 29.32
CA PRO A 39 22.15 2.07 30.05
C PRO A 39 23.32 1.19 29.58
N ASP A 40 23.02 0.00 29.06
CA ASP A 40 24.01 -0.93 28.49
C ASP A 40 24.46 -0.54 27.06
N GLY A 41 23.92 0.57 26.53
CA GLY A 41 24.20 1.06 25.19
C GLY A 41 23.34 0.46 24.09
N SER A 42 22.48 -0.52 24.38
CA SER A 42 21.53 -1.08 23.43
C SER A 42 20.38 -0.09 23.12
N TYR A 43 19.63 -0.36 22.06
CA TYR A 43 18.46 0.43 21.68
C TYR A 43 17.20 -0.43 21.71
N GLN A 44 16.13 0.11 22.29
CA GLN A 44 14.80 -0.47 22.19
C GLN A 44 13.85 0.53 21.57
N CYS A 45 12.80 0.03 20.91
CA CYS A 45 11.85 0.88 20.23
C CYS A 45 10.43 0.33 20.33
N SER A 46 9.45 1.21 20.11
CA SER A 46 8.07 0.80 19.89
C SER A 46 7.96 -0.09 18.64
N PRO A 47 6.96 -0.98 18.54
CA PRO A 47 6.79 -1.83 17.37
C PRO A 47 6.70 -1.03 16.07
N PHE A 48 7.29 -1.57 15.01
CA PHE A 48 7.16 -1.01 13.67
C PHE A 48 5.80 -1.41 13.12
N HIS A 49 4.98 -0.42 12.78
CA HIS A 49 3.70 -0.66 12.11
C HIS A 49 3.67 0.09 10.78
N VAL A 50 3.94 -0.66 9.71
CA VAL A 50 3.89 -0.18 8.32
C VAL A 50 2.77 -0.87 7.56
N ARG A 51 2.13 -0.12 6.66
CA ARG A 51 1.07 -0.59 5.79
C ARG A 51 1.44 -0.31 4.35
N PHE A 52 1.56 -1.38 3.56
CA PHE A 52 1.65 -1.29 2.12
C PHE A 52 0.24 -1.32 1.56
N GLY A 53 -0.27 -0.17 1.13
CA GLY A 53 -1.63 -0.13 0.63
C GLY A 53 -1.76 -0.70 -0.79
N LYS A 54 -2.96 -0.51 -1.35
CA LYS A 54 -3.51 -1.34 -2.42
C LYS A 54 -2.72 -1.35 -3.73
N LEU A 55 -1.99 -0.26 -4.04
CA LEU A 55 -1.14 -0.16 -5.23
C LEU A 55 0.17 -0.97 -5.11
N GLY A 56 0.60 -1.31 -3.89
CA GLY A 56 1.75 -2.17 -3.66
C GLY A 56 1.48 -3.66 -3.89
N VAL A 57 0.20 -4.04 -4.07
CA VAL A 57 -0.23 -5.44 -4.18
C VAL A 57 0.04 -6.02 -5.58
N LEU A 58 0.07 -5.17 -6.62
CA LEU A 58 0.29 -5.61 -8.00
C LEU A 58 1.69 -6.22 -8.24
N ARG A 59 2.65 -5.94 -7.34
CA ARG A 59 4.00 -6.54 -7.36
C ARG A 59 4.50 -6.85 -5.93
N SER A 60 3.69 -7.57 -5.16
CA SER A 60 4.00 -7.89 -3.76
C SER A 60 5.33 -8.64 -3.56
N LYS A 61 5.73 -9.51 -4.50
CA LYS A 61 6.97 -10.29 -4.44
C LYS A 61 8.26 -9.50 -4.74
N GLU A 62 8.15 -8.36 -5.42
CA GLU A 62 9.29 -7.49 -5.72
C GLU A 62 9.54 -6.46 -4.60
N LYS A 63 8.62 -6.36 -3.62
CA LYS A 63 8.76 -5.49 -2.46
C LYS A 63 9.61 -6.16 -1.38
N VAL A 64 10.92 -5.99 -1.47
CA VAL A 64 11.86 -6.26 -0.38
C VAL A 64 11.79 -5.08 0.61
N VAL A 65 11.60 -5.38 1.90
CA VAL A 65 11.49 -4.40 3.01
C VAL A 65 12.67 -4.56 3.94
#